data_AF-A0A1Z8UIH3-F1
#
_entry.id   AF-A0A1Z8UIH3-F1
#
_cell.length_a   1.000
_cell.length_b   1.000
_cell.length_c   1.000
_cell.angle_alpha   90.00
_cell.angle_beta   90.00
_cell.angle_gamma   90.00
#
_symmetry.space_group_name_H-M   'P 1'
#
loop_
_entity.id
_entity.type
_entity.pdbx_description
1 polymer ?
#
loop_
_entity_poly.entity_id
_entity_poly.type
_entity_poly.pdbx_seq_one_letter_code
_entity_poly.pdbx_strand_id
1 'polypeptide(L)'
;MSNARDIADAGHQLVAWVNFNGSASDSSLTIANNGIRSAHNVSSVSNLSTGNYKVNFDTDLSDVDYCFVGSAYNATNTNAYSCVGFAQIPSTTEFYVYVYDFSGSPSDVLYVYCAFFSR
;
A
#
# COMPACT_ATOMS: atom_id res chain seq x y z
N MET A 1 -13.89 30.34 14.00
CA MET A 1 -13.52 29.16 14.79
C MET A 1 -13.89 27.95 13.96
N SER A 2 -12.90 27.22 13.46
CA SER A 2 -13.13 25.94 12.77
C SER A 2 -13.87 25.03 13.74
N ASN A 3 -14.96 24.40 13.30
CA ASN A 3 -15.75 23.54 14.17
C ASN A 3 -14.91 22.28 14.50
N ALA A 4 -15.22 21.56 15.58
CA ALA A 4 -14.44 20.38 15.99
C ALA A 4 -14.36 19.29 14.88
N ARG A 5 -15.32 19.30 13.94
CA ARG A 5 -15.29 18.45 12.75
C ARG A 5 -14.22 18.90 11.76
N ASP A 6 -14.06 20.20 11.51
CA ASP A 6 -12.99 20.74 10.66
C ASP A 6 -11.60 20.47 11.25
N ILE A 7 -11.46 20.34 12.58
CA ILE A 7 -10.20 19.98 13.26
C ILE A 7 -9.95 18.47 13.21
N ALA A 8 -10.99 17.65 13.32
CA ALA A 8 -10.90 16.19 13.15
C ALA A 8 -10.61 15.81 11.69
N ASP A 9 -11.20 16.53 10.73
CA ASP A 9 -10.91 16.41 9.29
C ASP A 9 -9.53 17.02 8.94
N ALA A 10 -9.01 17.93 9.76
CA ALA A 10 -7.64 18.48 9.67
C ALA A 10 -6.62 17.72 10.54
N GLY A 11 -7.01 16.62 11.19
CA GLY A 11 -6.21 15.88 12.15
C GLY A 11 -5.95 14.47 11.66
N HIS A 12 -4.82 14.29 10.97
CA HIS A 12 -4.34 13.03 10.42
C HIS A 12 -5.20 12.46 9.28
N GLN A 13 -4.99 12.99 8.08
CA GLN A 13 -5.77 12.60 6.91
C GLN A 13 -5.29 11.25 6.39
N LEU A 14 -6.24 10.35 6.12
CA LEU A 14 -6.01 9.21 5.22
C LEU A 14 -5.69 9.82 3.84
N VAL A 15 -4.43 9.81 3.45
CA VAL A 15 -3.97 10.51 2.23
C VAL A 15 -3.84 9.61 1.02
N ALA A 16 -3.71 8.29 1.24
CA ALA A 16 -3.75 7.28 0.19
C ALA A 16 -4.11 5.92 0.77
N TRP A 17 -4.72 5.06 -0.05
CA TRP A 17 -4.84 3.63 0.26
C TRP A 17 -4.98 2.80 -1.01
N VAL A 18 -4.58 1.53 -0.91
CA VAL A 18 -4.74 0.57 -2.00
C VAL A 18 -5.03 -0.83 -1.47
N ASN A 19 -5.95 -1.51 -2.15
CA ASN A 19 -6.26 -2.93 -1.99
C ASN A 19 -5.97 -3.61 -3.33
N PHE A 20 -5.01 -4.53 -3.35
CA PHE A 20 -4.56 -5.17 -4.60
C PHE A 20 -4.21 -6.65 -4.37
N ASN A 21 -4.12 -7.42 -5.46
CA ASN A 21 -3.65 -8.81 -5.41
C ASN A 21 -2.17 -8.86 -5.79
N GLY A 22 -1.32 -9.32 -4.87
CA GLY A 22 0.13 -9.40 -5.06
C GLY A 22 0.57 -10.53 -5.99
N SER A 23 -0.28 -11.55 -6.20
CA SER A 23 -0.02 -12.68 -7.10
C SER A 23 -0.30 -12.43 -8.58
N ALA A 24 -0.74 -11.22 -8.96
CA ALA A 24 -0.94 -10.87 -10.36
C ALA A 24 0.43 -10.76 -11.08
N SER A 25 0.58 -11.47 -12.20
CA SER A 25 1.85 -11.63 -12.92
C SER A 25 2.30 -10.41 -13.74
N ASP A 26 1.43 -9.40 -13.91
CA ASP A 26 1.74 -8.16 -14.63
C ASP A 26 0.85 -7.04 -14.05
N SER A 27 1.46 -6.03 -13.43
CA SER A 27 0.72 -5.00 -12.68
C SER A 27 0.72 -3.65 -13.41
N SER A 28 0.59 -3.72 -14.73
CA SER A 28 0.00 -2.66 -15.55
C SER A 28 -1.54 -2.70 -15.42
N LEU A 29 -2.03 -1.62 -14.80
CA LEU A 29 -3.39 -1.21 -14.45
C LEU A 29 -4.59 -1.80 -15.22
N THR A 30 -5.52 -2.44 -14.50
CA THR A 30 -6.98 -2.11 -14.40
C THR A 30 -7.70 -3.20 -13.59
N ILE A 31 -8.97 -2.95 -13.19
CA ILE A 31 -9.91 -3.99 -12.71
C ILE A 31 -9.94 -5.23 -13.65
N ALA A 32 -9.50 -5.05 -14.91
CA ALA A 32 -9.37 -6.11 -15.90
C ALA A 32 -8.29 -7.18 -15.59
N ASN A 33 -7.26 -6.86 -14.81
CA ASN A 33 -6.09 -7.74 -14.60
C ASN A 33 -5.97 -8.33 -13.18
N ASN A 34 -7.03 -8.24 -12.36
CA ASN A 34 -6.98 -8.68 -10.96
C ASN A 34 -5.86 -7.99 -10.14
N GLY A 35 -5.30 -6.85 -10.58
CA GLY A 35 -4.23 -6.14 -9.87
C GLY A 35 -4.79 -5.33 -8.71
N ILE A 36 -5.18 -4.07 -8.96
CA ILE A 36 -5.81 -3.21 -7.95
C ILE A 36 -7.32 -3.50 -7.90
N ARG A 37 -7.82 -3.83 -6.70
CA ARG A 37 -9.24 -4.06 -6.41
C ARG A 37 -9.98 -2.76 -6.08
N SER A 38 -9.31 -1.86 -5.36
CA SER A 38 -9.80 -0.49 -5.10
C SER A 38 -8.66 0.37 -4.56
N ALA A 39 -8.75 1.69 -4.73
CA ALA A 39 -7.75 2.62 -4.28
C ALA A 39 -8.29 4.05 -4.07
N HIS A 40 -7.52 4.86 -3.33
CA HIS A 40 -7.62 6.31 -3.26
C HIS A 40 -6.22 6.91 -3.32
N ASN A 41 -6.04 7.93 -4.16
CA ASN A 41 -4.77 8.61 -4.39
C ASN A 41 -3.60 7.66 -4.75
N VAL A 42 -3.88 6.58 -5.49
CA VAL A 42 -2.88 5.64 -5.99
C VAL A 42 -3.09 5.45 -7.47
N SER A 43 -2.09 5.80 -8.27
CA SER A 43 -2.12 5.69 -9.72
C SER A 43 -1.76 4.30 -10.20
N SER A 44 -0.87 3.58 -9.49
CA SER A 44 -0.46 2.21 -9.85
C SER A 44 0.24 1.45 -8.74
N VAL A 45 0.32 0.13 -8.91
CA VAL A 45 1.17 -0.77 -8.12
C VAL A 45 2.00 -1.62 -9.08
N SER A 46 3.32 -1.61 -8.97
CA SER A 46 4.27 -2.38 -9.79
C SER A 46 4.89 -3.52 -8.99
N ASN A 47 4.73 -4.78 -9.39
CA ASN A 47 5.53 -5.89 -8.84
C ASN A 47 6.96 -5.81 -9.41
N LEU A 48 7.95 -5.58 -8.55
CA LEU A 48 9.36 -5.44 -8.93
C LEU A 48 10.14 -6.75 -8.79
N SER A 49 9.70 -7.60 -7.86
CA SER A 49 10.22 -8.93 -7.57
C SER A 49 9.25 -9.60 -6.58
N THR A 50 9.32 -10.91 -6.38
CA THR A 50 8.44 -11.61 -5.42
C THR A 50 8.35 -10.90 -4.07
N GLY A 51 7.13 -10.56 -3.66
CA GLY A 51 6.83 -9.85 -2.41
C GLY A 51 7.25 -8.38 -2.39
N ASN A 52 7.73 -7.80 -3.49
CA ASN A 52 8.19 -6.41 -3.56
C ASN A 52 7.33 -5.61 -4.53
N TYR A 53 6.56 -4.68 -3.98
CA TYR A 53 5.62 -3.87 -4.74
C TYR A 53 5.94 -2.39 -4.60
N LYS A 54 5.90 -1.67 -5.70
CA LYS A 54 5.99 -0.21 -5.73
C LYS A 54 4.62 0.39 -5.93
N VAL A 55 4.13 1.13 -4.96
CA VAL A 55 2.88 1.91 -5.02
C VAL A 55 3.23 3.31 -5.50
N ASN A 56 2.67 3.77 -6.62
CA ASN A 56 2.81 5.15 -7.08
C ASN A 56 1.54 5.93 -6.72
N PHE A 57 1.69 7.13 -6.17
CA PHE A 57 0.56 8.00 -5.85
C PHE A 57 0.06 8.70 -7.11
N ASP A 58 -1.22 9.11 -7.10
CA ASP A 58 -1.83 9.85 -8.22
C ASP A 58 -1.58 11.35 -8.08
N THR A 59 -1.63 11.84 -6.83
CA THR A 59 -1.21 13.17 -6.40
C THR A 59 -0.16 13.01 -5.30
N ASP A 60 0.93 13.78 -5.40
CA ASP A 60 2.00 13.78 -4.42
C ASP A 60 1.46 14.07 -3.00
N LEU A 61 1.95 13.32 -2.02
CA LEU A 61 1.71 13.60 -0.60
C LEU A 61 2.33 14.96 -0.22
N SER A 62 1.79 15.61 0.82
CA SER A 62 2.25 16.93 1.26
C SER A 62 3.70 16.95 1.73
N ASP A 63 4.17 15.85 2.31
CA ASP A 63 5.49 15.68 2.89
C ASP A 63 5.85 14.20 3.01
N VAL A 64 7.09 13.93 3.41
CA VAL A 64 7.63 12.58 3.61
C VAL A 64 7.43 12.04 5.03
N ASP A 65 6.84 12.84 5.93
CA ASP A 65 6.62 12.54 7.34
C ASP A 65 5.22 11.93 7.55
N TYR A 66 4.96 10.82 6.85
CA TYR A 66 3.71 10.06 6.93
C TYR A 66 3.89 8.70 7.64
N CYS A 67 2.78 8.19 8.16
CA CYS A 67 2.65 6.84 8.70
C CYS A 67 2.11 5.89 7.65
N PHE A 68 2.57 4.63 7.70
CA PHE A 68 2.09 3.54 6.86
C PHE A 68 1.60 2.39 7.73
N VAL A 69 0.49 1.77 7.33
CA VAL A 69 0.05 0.47 7.83
C VAL A 69 -0.24 -0.47 6.66
N GLY A 70 0.22 -1.70 6.80
CA GLY A 70 0.07 -2.73 5.79
C GLY A 70 -0.44 -4.04 6.39
N SER A 71 -1.22 -4.78 5.61
CA SER A 71 -1.52 -6.18 5.90
C SER A 71 -1.55 -7.01 4.63
N ALA A 72 -1.29 -8.30 4.78
CA ALA A 72 -1.18 -9.25 3.69
C ALA A 72 -1.87 -10.57 4.09
N TYR A 73 -2.57 -11.19 3.15
CA TYR A 73 -3.30 -12.44 3.37
C TYR A 73 -3.26 -13.30 2.11
N ASN A 74 -3.07 -14.60 2.28
CA ASN A 74 -3.19 -15.58 1.21
C ASN A 74 -4.33 -16.54 1.49
N ALA A 75 -5.31 -16.63 0.58
CA ALA A 75 -6.53 -17.42 0.82
C ALA A 75 -6.31 -18.94 0.76
N THR A 76 -5.21 -19.39 0.18
CA THR A 76 -4.95 -20.81 -0.07
C THR A 76 -4.10 -21.47 1.01
N ASN A 77 -3.60 -20.71 2.00
CA ASN A 77 -2.82 -21.25 3.10
C ASN A 77 -3.10 -20.50 4.42
N THR A 78 -2.60 -21.06 5.52
CA THR A 78 -2.74 -20.50 6.87
C THR A 78 -1.48 -19.76 7.34
N ASN A 79 -0.56 -19.42 6.43
CA ASN A 79 0.67 -18.73 6.80
C ASN A 79 0.34 -17.30 7.25
N ALA A 80 1.04 -16.84 8.29
CA ALA A 80 1.05 -15.44 8.65
C ALA A 80 2.00 -14.67 7.73
N TYR A 81 1.60 -13.46 7.34
CA TYR A 81 2.37 -12.59 6.48
C TYR A 81 2.57 -11.24 7.14
N SER A 82 3.77 -10.69 6.99
CA SER A 82 4.07 -9.30 7.34
C SER A 82 4.02 -8.44 6.08
N CYS A 83 3.48 -7.23 6.21
CA CYS A 83 3.45 -6.22 5.16
C CYS A 83 4.09 -4.95 5.73
N VAL A 84 5.26 -4.59 5.22
CA VAL A 84 6.10 -3.53 5.78
C VAL A 84 6.52 -2.53 4.71
N GLY A 85 6.87 -1.32 5.13
CA GLY A 85 7.64 -0.42 4.29
C GLY A 85 9.04 -0.97 4.06
N PHE A 86 9.47 -1.04 2.80
CA PHE A 86 10.82 -1.46 2.45
C PHE A 86 11.83 -0.32 2.68
N ALA A 87 13.08 -0.67 2.98
CA ALA A 87 14.16 0.23 3.39
C ALA A 87 14.64 1.19 2.27
N GLN A 88 13.79 2.16 1.93
CA GLN A 88 14.11 3.30 1.08
C GLN A 88 13.80 4.62 1.78
N ILE A 89 14.41 5.69 1.25
CA ILE A 89 14.13 7.06 1.67
C ILE A 89 12.64 7.33 1.41
N PRO A 90 11.87 7.77 2.41
CA PRO A 90 10.47 8.14 2.23
C PRO A 90 10.28 9.14 1.06
N SER A 91 9.18 8.99 0.33
CA SER A 91 8.88 9.75 -0.88
C SER A 91 7.43 10.21 -0.88
N THR A 92 7.18 11.38 -1.46
CA THR A 92 5.82 11.90 -1.64
C THR A 92 5.13 11.33 -2.88
N THR A 93 5.86 10.66 -3.77
CA THR A 93 5.35 10.20 -5.08
C THR A 93 5.16 8.69 -5.16
N GLU A 94 5.89 7.94 -4.33
CA GLU A 94 5.87 6.49 -4.34
C GLU A 94 6.20 5.88 -2.97
N PHE A 95 5.81 4.62 -2.78
CA PHE A 95 6.14 3.83 -1.59
C PHE A 95 6.41 2.38 -1.95
N TYR A 96 7.38 1.76 -1.28
CA TYR A 96 7.75 0.38 -1.52
C TYR A 96 7.22 -0.50 -0.38
N VAL A 97 6.42 -1.48 -0.76
CA VAL A 97 5.81 -2.46 0.14
C VAL A 97 6.54 -3.78 -0.03
N TYR A 98 6.97 -4.34 1.10
CA TYR A 98 7.54 -5.68 1.14
C TYR A 98 6.62 -6.63 1.90
N VAL A 99 6.33 -7.78 1.29
CA VAL A 99 5.53 -8.86 1.86
C VAL A 99 6.39 -10.10 1.98
N TYR A 100 6.44 -10.64 3.19
CA TYR A 100 7.14 -11.88 3.50
C TYR A 100 6.32 -12.71 4.48
N ASP A 101 6.49 -14.03 4.41
CA ASP A 101 5.95 -14.92 5.44
C ASP A 101 6.74 -14.79 6.76
N PHE A 102 6.22 -15.35 7.85
CA PHE A 102 6.90 -15.27 9.15
C PHE A 102 8.23 -16.05 9.23
N SER A 103 8.60 -16.79 8.18
CA SER A 103 9.96 -17.34 8.02
C SER A 103 10.93 -16.39 7.32
N GLY A 104 10.48 -15.19 6.93
CA GLY A 104 11.29 -14.19 6.25
C GLY A 104 11.41 -14.41 4.73
N SER A 105 10.62 -15.32 4.15
CA SER A 105 10.64 -15.56 2.71
C SER A 105 9.70 -14.58 2.01
N PRO A 106 10.19 -13.79 1.02
CA PRO A 106 9.34 -12.91 0.23
C PRO A 106 8.26 -13.71 -0.50
N SER A 107 7.03 -13.20 -0.53
CA SER A 107 5.90 -13.97 -1.07
C SER A 107 4.90 -13.09 -1.78
N ASP A 108 4.52 -13.53 -2.99
CA ASP A 108 3.38 -12.97 -3.69
C ASP A 108 2.07 -13.56 -3.13
N VAL A 109 1.38 -12.76 -2.33
CA VAL A 109 0.13 -13.15 -1.67
C VAL A 109 -1.09 -12.69 -2.46
N LEU A 110 -2.21 -13.38 -2.25
CA LEU A 110 -3.44 -13.08 -2.98
C LEU A 110 -4.01 -11.71 -2.64
N TYR A 111 -3.86 -11.21 -1.41
CA TYR A 111 -4.42 -9.92 -1.00
C TYR A 111 -3.43 -9.09 -0.19
N VAL A 112 -3.22 -7.85 -0.61
CA VAL A 112 -2.40 -6.85 0.08
C VAL A 112 -3.21 -5.57 0.26
N TYR A 113 -3.12 -5.00 1.46
CA TYR A 113 -3.84 -3.80 1.86
C TYR A 113 -2.86 -2.80 2.46
N CYS A 114 -2.91 -1.56 1.99
CA CYS A 114 -2.02 -0.48 2.42
C CYS A 114 -2.84 0.78 2.69
N ALA A 115 -2.53 1.47 3.77
CA ALA A 115 -3.07 2.80 4.08
C ALA A 115 -1.96 3.73 4.57
N PHE A 116 -2.07 5.00 4.17
CA PHE A 116 -1.10 6.05 4.44
C PHE A 116 -1.78 7.21 5.14
N PHE A 117 -1.15 7.72 6.20
CA PHE A 117 -1.68 8.80 7.04
C PHE A 117 -0.62 9.89 7.17
N SER A 118 -0.93 11.13 6.81
CA SER A 118 -0.07 12.28 7.07
C SER A 118 -0.74 13.22 8.06
N ARG A 119 0.03 14.18 8.58
CA ARG A 119 -0.47 15.20 9.51
C ARG A 119 -1.57 16.07 8.91
#